data_AF-A0A2X3IUN5-F1
#
_entry.id   AF-A0A2X3IUN5-F1
#
_cell.length_a   1.000
_cell.length_b   1.000
_cell.length_c   1.000
_cell.angle_alpha   90.00
_cell.angle_beta   90.00
_cell.angle_gamma   90.00
#
_symmetry.space_group_name_H-M   'P 1'
#
loop_
_entity.id
_entity.type
_entity.pdbx_description
1 polymer ?
#
loop_
_entity_poly.entity_id
_entity_poly.type
_entity_poly.pdbx_seq_one_letter_code
_entity_poly.pdbx_strand_id
1 'polypeptide(L)'
;MSGGDGRGPGNSGLGHNGGQASGNVNGTSGKGGPSSGGGTDPNSGPGWGTTHTPNGDIHNYNPGEFGHGGNKPGGNGGNSGNHRGSSGGRQSSATAMAFGLPALATPGSGGLALAVSGDALSAAVADVLAALKGPFKFGLWGIAIYGVLPSEIAKDDPKMMSKIMTSLPADAVTETPASTLPLDQATVRVRQRVVDVVKDERQHIAVVAGRPMSVPVVDAKPTKRPGVFSVSIPGLPSLQVSVPKGVPTAKAPPKGIVAEKGDSRPAGFTAGGNSREAVIRFPKETGQKPVYVSVTDVLTPAQVKQRQEEEKRRQQAWDAAHPEEGLKRDYDKAKAELDAEDKNIATLNSRIASTEKAIPGARAAVQEADKKVKEAEANKDDFVTYNPPHEYGSGWQDQVRYLDKDIQNQNAKLKAAQASLNAMNESLSRDKAALPGAMESRKQKEKKRRMQKIS
;
A
#
# COMPACT_ATOMS: atom_id res chain seq x y z
N MET A 1 -58.78 34.37 17.25
CA MET A 1 -58.81 33.73 18.59
C MET A 1 -57.54 32.89 18.68
N SER A 2 -56.44 33.35 19.29
CA SER A 2 -56.18 33.65 20.72
C SER A 2 -55.53 32.45 21.43
N GLY A 3 -54.31 32.69 21.96
CA GLY A 3 -53.65 31.99 23.08
C GLY A 3 -53.13 30.59 22.77
N GLY A 4 -51.94 30.15 23.19
CA GLY A 4 -51.12 30.52 24.35
C GLY A 4 -50.62 29.19 24.95
N ASP A 5 -49.33 28.90 24.85
CA ASP A 5 -48.35 28.93 25.95
C ASP A 5 -48.18 27.62 26.73
N GLY A 6 -46.94 27.09 26.63
CA GLY A 6 -46.14 26.77 27.81
C GLY A 6 -46.10 25.31 28.27
N ARG A 7 -44.90 24.72 28.27
CA ARG A 7 -44.08 24.56 29.50
C ARG A 7 -42.84 23.67 29.25
N GLY A 8 -41.65 24.24 29.51
CA GLY A 8 -40.46 23.49 29.96
C GLY A 8 -40.55 23.14 31.45
N PRO A 9 -39.52 22.47 32.05
CA PRO A 9 -38.30 23.14 32.57
C PRO A 9 -37.00 22.37 32.21
N GLY A 10 -35.78 22.92 32.15
CA GLY A 10 -34.94 23.57 33.19
C GLY A 10 -34.31 22.51 34.13
N ASN A 11 -33.03 22.47 34.55
CA ASN A 11 -31.80 23.25 34.37
C ASN A 11 -30.68 22.50 35.16
N SER A 12 -29.41 22.59 34.73
CA SER A 12 -28.18 22.77 35.55
C SER A 12 -26.98 22.68 34.58
N GLY A 13 -25.98 23.55 34.55
CA GLY A 13 -25.53 24.62 35.43
C GLY A 13 -23.99 24.58 35.48
N LEU A 14 -23.35 25.77 35.40
CA LEU A 14 -21.90 26.09 35.56
C LEU A 14 -21.06 25.99 34.26
N GLY A 15 -20.40 27.02 33.74
CA GLY A 15 -20.25 28.42 34.13
C GLY A 15 -19.18 29.09 33.23
N HIS A 16 -19.51 30.27 32.68
CA HIS A 16 -18.74 31.48 32.32
C HIS A 16 -17.19 31.45 32.46
N ASN A 17 -16.32 32.10 31.67
CA ASN A 17 -16.28 33.28 30.77
C ASN A 17 -14.97 33.14 29.94
N GLY A 18 -14.68 33.77 28.81
CA GLY A 18 -15.32 34.82 28.03
C GLY A 18 -14.31 35.41 27.02
N GLY A 19 -14.80 35.80 25.85
CA GLY A 19 -14.41 37.05 25.16
C GLY A 19 -13.04 37.20 24.48
N GLN A 20 -13.01 36.84 23.20
CA GLN A 20 -12.34 37.53 22.05
C GLN A 20 -12.52 39.08 22.07
N ALA A 21 -11.84 39.96 21.31
CA ALA A 21 -10.85 39.93 20.22
C ALA A 21 -10.36 41.38 19.90
N SER A 22 -9.45 41.48 18.91
CA SER A 22 -9.01 42.66 18.12
C SER A 22 -7.96 43.55 18.80
N GLY A 23 -6.89 44.05 18.17
CA GLY A 23 -6.55 44.21 16.75
C GLY A 23 -6.30 45.70 16.47
N ASN A 24 -5.03 46.13 16.36
CA ASN A 24 -4.47 47.24 15.52
C ASN A 24 -3.14 47.75 16.09
N VAL A 25 -2.02 47.78 15.33
CA VAL A 25 -1.51 48.77 14.34
C VAL A 25 -0.66 49.91 14.94
N ASN A 26 0.64 49.83 14.61
CA ASN A 26 1.65 50.87 14.26
C ASN A 26 2.23 51.84 15.31
N GLY A 27 3.57 52.01 15.23
CA GLY A 27 4.35 53.00 15.98
C GLY A 27 5.87 52.85 15.80
N THR A 28 6.42 53.65 14.90
CA THR A 28 7.81 53.82 14.41
C THR A 28 8.90 54.21 15.43
N SER A 29 10.17 53.81 15.19
CA SER A 29 11.34 54.71 15.00
C SER A 29 12.70 53.98 15.12
N GLY A 30 13.72 54.44 14.38
CA GLY A 30 15.15 54.21 14.72
C GLY A 30 16.07 53.68 13.63
N LYS A 31 16.89 54.56 13.02
CA LYS A 31 18.00 54.29 12.08
C LYS A 31 19.35 54.17 12.81
N GLY A 32 20.30 53.41 12.24
CA GLY A 32 21.76 53.66 12.36
C GLY A 32 22.65 52.47 12.76
N GLY A 33 23.53 51.98 11.86
CA GLY A 33 24.63 51.01 12.14
C GLY A 33 25.95 51.71 12.56
N PRO A 34 27.18 51.15 12.38
CA PRO A 34 27.60 49.78 11.98
C PRO A 34 28.80 49.16 12.80
N SER A 35 29.15 47.91 12.46
CA SER A 35 30.49 47.26 12.48
C SER A 35 30.99 46.38 13.66
N SER A 36 31.48 45.20 13.22
CA SER A 36 32.61 44.35 13.67
C SER A 36 32.54 43.44 14.90
N GLY A 37 32.71 42.12 14.65
CA GLY A 37 33.67 41.29 15.38
C GLY A 37 33.17 40.01 16.07
N GLY A 38 33.22 38.87 15.35
CA GLY A 38 33.65 37.53 15.81
C GLY A 38 33.01 36.81 17.01
N GLY A 39 32.61 35.53 16.81
CA GLY A 39 32.45 34.57 17.92
C GLY A 39 31.58 33.32 17.67
N THR A 40 32.14 32.33 16.97
CA THR A 40 31.92 30.86 17.06
C THR A 40 30.51 30.27 17.23
N ASP A 41 30.05 29.63 16.16
CA ASP A 41 28.90 28.72 16.05
C ASP A 41 29.30 27.29 16.52
N PRO A 42 28.67 26.67 17.53
CA PRO A 42 29.15 25.43 18.16
C PRO A 42 28.93 24.13 17.35
N ASN A 43 28.61 24.21 16.06
CA ASN A 43 28.24 23.04 15.24
C ASN A 43 29.17 22.74 14.06
N SER A 44 30.47 23.01 14.18
CA SER A 44 31.45 22.63 13.14
C SER A 44 32.58 21.74 13.69
N GLY A 45 32.35 20.42 13.64
CA GLY A 45 33.34 19.37 13.94
C GLY A 45 32.76 17.95 13.80
N PRO A 46 33.56 16.92 13.44
CA PRO A 46 33.04 15.62 13.03
C PRO A 46 32.74 14.68 14.21
N GLY A 47 31.59 13.99 14.17
CA GLY A 47 31.23 12.88 15.05
C GLY A 47 30.68 13.28 16.44
N TRP A 48 29.45 12.83 16.75
CA TRP A 48 28.66 13.05 17.97
C TRP A 48 28.53 14.51 18.45
N GLY A 49 27.35 15.10 18.24
CA GLY A 49 27.01 16.41 18.79
C GLY A 49 26.34 16.28 20.16
N THR A 50 26.75 17.11 21.13
CA THR A 50 26.13 17.20 22.46
C THR A 50 25.39 18.53 22.58
N THR A 51 24.08 18.48 22.80
CA THR A 51 23.27 19.67 23.11
C THR A 51 23.05 19.73 24.62
N HIS A 52 23.46 20.84 25.23
CA HIS A 52 23.34 21.05 26.66
C HIS A 52 21.96 21.66 26.96
N THR A 53 21.20 21.04 27.86
CA THR A 53 19.92 21.56 28.33
C THR A 53 19.90 21.70 29.86
N PRO A 54 19.03 22.54 30.43
CA PRO A 54 18.95 22.72 31.89
C PRO A 54 18.64 21.45 32.69
N ASN A 55 18.18 20.38 32.01
CA ASN A 55 17.82 19.10 32.61
C ASN A 55 18.82 17.98 32.26
N GLY A 56 19.99 18.33 31.72
CA GLY A 56 21.06 17.39 31.36
C GLY A 56 21.39 17.38 29.86
N ASP A 57 22.53 16.79 29.55
CA ASP A 57 23.08 16.75 28.20
C ASP A 57 22.42 15.66 27.34
N ILE A 58 22.08 16.03 26.11
CA ILE A 58 21.51 15.13 25.11
C ILE A 58 22.53 14.92 23.99
N HIS A 59 22.93 13.68 23.76
CA HIS A 59 23.79 13.30 22.65
C HIS A 59 22.94 12.87 21.45
N ASN A 60 23.20 13.44 20.26
CA ASN A 60 22.50 13.08 19.02
C ASN A 60 23.47 12.51 17.97
N TYR A 61 23.00 11.51 17.24
CA TYR A 61 23.75 10.81 16.18
C TYR A 61 23.40 11.37 14.80
N ASN A 62 24.42 11.70 14.00
CA ASN A 62 24.28 12.15 12.61
C ASN A 62 24.91 11.09 11.67
N PRO A 63 24.15 10.41 10.79
CA PRO A 63 24.61 9.20 10.08
C PRO A 63 25.48 9.46 8.83
N GLY A 64 25.95 10.68 8.58
CA GLY A 64 26.90 10.96 7.50
C GLY A 64 28.34 10.85 8.01
N GLU A 65 29.18 10.07 7.33
CA GLU A 65 30.64 9.96 7.54
C GLU A 65 31.16 8.91 8.53
N PHE A 66 30.81 7.64 8.31
CA PHE A 66 31.80 6.57 8.55
C PHE A 66 32.28 5.99 7.22
N GLY A 67 33.54 6.32 6.87
CA GLY A 67 34.35 5.46 6.02
C GLY A 67 35.09 6.15 4.88
N HIS A 68 36.23 6.79 5.17
CA HIS A 68 37.31 6.91 4.18
C HIS A 68 38.68 6.75 4.83
N GLY A 69 39.36 5.66 4.46
CA GLY A 69 40.78 5.46 4.69
C GLY A 69 41.30 4.38 3.75
N GLY A 70 42.00 4.76 2.67
CA GLY A 70 42.69 3.82 1.80
C GLY A 70 42.85 4.29 0.35
N ASN A 71 43.99 4.92 0.06
CA ASN A 71 44.44 5.35 -1.27
C ASN A 71 44.54 4.19 -2.28
N LYS A 72 44.06 4.41 -3.52
CA LYS A 72 44.80 4.11 -4.77
C LYS A 72 44.16 4.80 -6.00
N PRO A 73 44.95 5.14 -7.02
CA PRO A 73 44.59 6.15 -8.02
C PRO A 73 44.10 5.54 -9.36
N GLY A 74 43.30 6.32 -10.09
CA GLY A 74 43.22 6.25 -11.55
C GLY A 74 41.89 5.77 -12.13
N GLY A 75 41.27 6.60 -12.96
CA GLY A 75 40.35 6.14 -14.00
C GLY A 75 39.07 6.97 -14.17
N ASN A 76 39.13 7.99 -15.02
CA ASN A 76 38.04 8.60 -15.80
C ASN A 76 36.60 8.53 -15.25
N GLY A 77 36.17 9.63 -14.63
CA GLY A 77 34.75 9.97 -14.44
C GLY A 77 34.49 11.38 -14.93
N GLY A 78 34.16 11.52 -16.22
CA GLY A 78 33.84 12.79 -16.85
C GLY A 78 32.66 13.48 -16.18
N ASN A 79 32.93 14.65 -15.64
CA ASN A 79 31.98 15.64 -15.18
C ASN A 79 31.09 16.08 -16.37
N SER A 80 29.77 15.95 -16.25
CA SER A 80 28.85 16.80 -17.00
C SER A 80 27.79 17.30 -16.05
N GLY A 81 28.05 18.50 -15.54
CA GLY A 81 27.13 19.27 -14.72
C GLY A 81 25.78 19.48 -15.40
N ASN A 82 24.76 19.59 -14.56
CA ASN A 82 23.45 20.06 -14.92
C ASN A 82 23.54 21.51 -15.44
N HIS A 83 23.81 21.67 -16.73
CA HIS A 83 23.53 22.91 -17.41
C HIS A 83 22.03 22.99 -17.66
N ARG A 84 21.35 23.82 -16.86
CA ARG A 84 20.05 24.41 -17.20
C ARG A 84 20.26 25.34 -18.39
N GLY A 85 20.24 24.77 -19.59
CA GLY A 85 20.09 25.48 -20.84
C GLY A 85 18.62 25.49 -21.26
N SER A 86 18.04 26.68 -21.34
CA SER A 86 16.72 26.93 -21.92
C SER A 86 16.81 26.78 -23.45
N SER A 87 16.26 25.69 -24.00
CA SER A 87 15.92 25.57 -25.43
C SER A 87 15.02 24.35 -25.68
N GLY A 88 13.82 24.58 -26.23
CA GLY A 88 13.02 23.58 -26.96
C GLY A 88 12.30 22.51 -26.12
N GLY A 89 10.97 22.40 -26.30
CA GLY A 89 10.09 21.51 -25.54
C GLY A 89 10.60 20.06 -25.44
N ARG A 90 10.97 19.65 -24.22
CA ARG A 90 11.31 18.27 -23.88
C ARG A 90 10.02 17.44 -23.81
N GLN A 91 9.78 16.61 -24.83
CA GLN A 91 8.77 15.54 -24.79
C GLN A 91 9.28 14.40 -23.89
N SER A 92 8.36 13.77 -23.14
CA SER A 92 8.61 12.78 -22.10
C SER A 92 9.38 11.55 -22.64
N SER A 93 10.51 11.22 -22.01
CA SER A 93 11.18 9.93 -22.19
C SER A 93 10.58 8.95 -21.17
N ALA A 94 9.91 7.90 -21.64
CA ALA A 94 9.31 6.89 -20.78
C ALA A 94 10.30 5.77 -20.46
N THR A 95 10.29 5.28 -19.21
CA THR A 95 11.02 4.06 -18.81
C THR A 95 10.45 2.86 -19.56
N ALA A 96 11.33 2.00 -20.11
CA ALA A 96 10.91 0.77 -20.78
C ALA A 96 10.33 -0.22 -19.75
N MET A 97 9.09 -0.65 -19.97
CA MET A 97 8.42 -1.64 -19.13
C MET A 97 8.35 -2.99 -19.84
N ALA A 98 8.54 -4.07 -19.08
CA ALA A 98 8.25 -5.41 -19.59
C ALA A 98 6.75 -5.59 -19.87
N PHE A 99 6.40 -6.45 -20.80
CA PHE A 99 4.99 -6.76 -21.08
C PHE A 99 4.27 -7.27 -19.83
N GLY A 100 3.07 -6.74 -19.60
CA GLY A 100 2.24 -7.04 -18.44
C GLY A 100 2.57 -6.24 -17.18
N LEU A 101 3.66 -5.46 -17.16
CA LEU A 101 3.92 -4.50 -16.08
C LEU A 101 3.29 -3.14 -16.39
N PRO A 102 2.60 -2.51 -15.43
CA PRO A 102 1.96 -1.22 -15.62
C PRO A 102 3.00 -0.10 -15.55
N ALA A 103 2.98 0.80 -16.53
CA ALA A 103 3.63 2.10 -16.45
C ALA A 103 2.67 3.13 -15.84
N LEU A 104 3.20 4.11 -15.12
CA LEU A 104 2.48 5.32 -14.75
C LEU A 104 3.04 6.48 -15.57
N ALA A 105 2.19 7.19 -16.31
CA ALA A 105 2.62 8.30 -17.15
C ALA A 105 1.68 9.50 -17.04
N THR A 106 2.25 10.66 -16.77
CA THR A 106 1.56 11.94 -16.80
C THR A 106 1.62 12.53 -18.22
N PRO A 107 0.48 12.89 -18.83
CA PRO A 107 0.48 13.54 -20.14
C PRO A 107 1.29 14.85 -20.11
N GLY A 108 2.22 15.00 -21.07
CA GLY A 108 2.93 16.25 -21.33
C GLY A 108 2.34 17.02 -22.51
N SER A 109 3.01 18.08 -22.96
CA SER A 109 2.61 18.85 -24.17
C SER A 109 2.61 18.00 -25.45
N GLY A 110 3.42 16.95 -25.50
CA GLY A 110 3.44 15.96 -26.58
C GLY A 110 2.46 14.80 -26.41
N GLY A 111 1.64 14.80 -25.35
CA GLY A 111 0.74 13.71 -24.97
C GLY A 111 1.39 12.68 -24.03
N LEU A 112 0.90 11.44 -24.11
CA LEU A 112 1.40 10.29 -23.34
C LEU A 112 2.62 9.67 -24.04
N ALA A 113 3.52 9.07 -23.26
CA ALA A 113 4.68 8.35 -23.79
C ALA A 113 4.77 6.96 -23.17
N LEU A 114 4.87 5.93 -24.02
CA LEU A 114 5.03 4.54 -23.64
C LEU A 114 6.31 3.98 -24.29
N ALA A 115 7.12 3.28 -23.50
CA ALA A 115 8.26 2.53 -24.00
C ALA A 115 7.98 1.03 -23.82
N VAL A 116 7.78 0.35 -24.94
CA VAL A 116 7.44 -1.08 -24.97
C VAL A 116 8.71 -1.88 -25.19
N SER A 117 9.05 -2.74 -24.25
CA SER A 117 10.18 -3.65 -24.43
C SER A 117 9.84 -4.78 -25.40
N GLY A 118 10.83 -5.26 -26.14
CA GLY A 118 10.73 -6.52 -26.88
C GLY A 118 10.84 -7.79 -26.01
N ASP A 119 10.90 -7.64 -24.68
CA ASP A 119 11.08 -8.75 -23.74
C ASP A 119 9.84 -9.66 -23.67
N ALA A 120 10.01 -10.87 -23.11
CA ALA A 120 8.92 -11.80 -22.91
C ALA A 120 7.84 -11.27 -21.94
N LEU A 121 6.61 -11.77 -22.08
CA LEU A 121 5.52 -11.51 -21.15
C LEU A 121 5.91 -11.89 -19.73
N SER A 122 5.61 -11.03 -18.75
CA SER A 122 5.87 -11.35 -17.34
C SER A 122 5.14 -12.64 -16.91
N ALA A 123 5.84 -13.51 -16.17
CA ALA A 123 5.28 -14.79 -15.75
C ALA A 123 3.96 -14.62 -14.96
N ALA A 124 3.89 -13.61 -14.10
CA ALA A 124 2.68 -13.30 -13.33
C ALA A 124 1.46 -13.02 -14.22
N VAL A 125 1.63 -12.28 -15.32
CA VAL A 125 0.52 -12.01 -16.23
C VAL A 125 0.25 -13.21 -17.15
N ALA A 126 1.29 -13.94 -17.57
CA ALA A 126 1.11 -15.18 -18.34
C ALA A 126 0.28 -16.22 -17.56
N ASP A 127 0.55 -16.40 -16.27
CA ASP A 127 -0.20 -17.30 -15.39
C ASP A 127 -1.66 -16.87 -15.27
N VAL A 128 -1.92 -15.56 -15.14
CA VAL A 128 -3.29 -15.02 -15.07
C VAL A 128 -4.03 -15.20 -16.40
N LEU A 129 -3.39 -14.90 -17.53
CA LEU A 129 -3.97 -15.14 -18.85
C LEU A 129 -4.28 -16.63 -19.04
N ALA A 130 -3.43 -17.54 -18.53
CA ALA A 130 -3.68 -18.98 -18.58
C ALA A 130 -4.83 -19.41 -17.66
N ALA A 131 -4.87 -18.92 -16.41
CA ALA A 131 -5.91 -19.24 -15.43
C ALA A 131 -7.29 -18.73 -15.85
N LEU A 132 -7.35 -17.58 -16.53
CA LEU A 132 -8.59 -16.95 -17.00
C LEU A 132 -9.06 -17.52 -18.36
N LYS A 133 -8.91 -18.84 -18.56
CA LYS A 133 -9.41 -19.59 -19.75
C LYS A 133 -10.42 -20.69 -19.40
N GLY A 134 -10.79 -20.84 -18.12
CA GLY A 134 -11.72 -21.86 -17.67
C GLY A 134 -13.15 -21.67 -18.22
N PRO A 135 -14.02 -22.69 -18.12
CA PRO A 135 -15.42 -22.57 -18.51
C PRO A 135 -16.13 -21.56 -17.61
N PHE A 136 -16.23 -20.33 -18.09
CA PHE A 136 -16.97 -19.28 -17.40
C PHE A 136 -18.45 -19.61 -17.44
N LYS A 137 -19.10 -19.62 -16.27
CA LYS A 137 -20.55 -19.42 -16.23
C LYS A 137 -20.83 -18.04 -16.83
N PHE A 138 -21.91 -17.91 -17.61
CA PHE A 138 -22.27 -16.70 -18.36
C PHE A 138 -21.87 -15.39 -17.66
N GLY A 139 -21.21 -14.48 -18.38
CA GLY A 139 -20.81 -13.17 -17.86
C GLY A 139 -19.33 -12.83 -18.06
N LEU A 140 -18.97 -11.59 -17.73
CA LEU A 140 -17.58 -11.14 -17.75
C LEU A 140 -16.92 -11.46 -16.41
N TRP A 141 -15.86 -12.24 -16.45
CA TRP A 141 -15.02 -12.60 -15.29
C TRP A 141 -13.68 -11.90 -15.38
N GLY A 142 -13.02 -11.70 -14.24
CA GLY A 142 -11.69 -11.16 -14.21
C GLY A 142 -10.88 -11.54 -12.97
N ILE A 143 -9.57 -11.39 -13.10
CA ILE A 143 -8.58 -11.54 -12.04
C ILE A 143 -7.87 -10.20 -11.89
N ALA A 144 -7.95 -9.61 -10.69
CA ALA A 144 -7.19 -8.42 -10.34
C ALA A 144 -5.69 -8.78 -10.28
N ILE A 145 -4.89 -8.01 -11.00
CA ILE A 145 -3.43 -8.19 -11.10
C ILE A 145 -2.66 -7.04 -10.45
N TYR A 146 -3.28 -5.85 -10.36
CA TYR A 146 -2.72 -4.72 -9.63
C TYR A 146 -3.80 -3.92 -8.92
N GLY A 147 -3.54 -3.52 -7.68
CA GLY A 147 -4.35 -2.54 -6.97
C GLY A 147 -3.77 -1.14 -7.07
N VAL A 148 -4.65 -0.14 -7.24
CA VAL A 148 -4.27 1.27 -7.38
C VAL A 148 -4.42 2.00 -6.05
N LEU A 149 -3.43 2.82 -5.69
CA LEU A 149 -3.42 3.67 -4.49
C LEU A 149 -3.28 5.14 -4.91
N PRO A 150 -4.42 5.84 -5.10
CA PRO A 150 -4.42 7.24 -5.55
C PRO A 150 -3.63 8.16 -4.61
N SER A 151 -3.67 7.92 -3.30
CA SER A 151 -2.93 8.72 -2.30
C SER A 151 -1.42 8.62 -2.44
N GLU A 152 -0.89 7.46 -2.84
CA GLU A 152 0.53 7.27 -3.09
C GLU A 152 0.94 7.91 -4.42
N ILE A 153 0.08 7.80 -5.45
CA ILE A 153 0.30 8.46 -6.76
C ILE A 153 0.31 9.98 -6.59
N ALA A 154 -0.60 10.53 -5.78
CA ALA A 154 -0.75 11.97 -5.54
C ALA A 154 0.51 12.63 -4.94
N LYS A 155 1.41 11.85 -4.31
CA LYS A 155 2.68 12.38 -3.78
C LYS A 155 3.60 12.87 -4.89
N ASP A 156 3.60 12.17 -6.02
CA ASP A 156 4.43 12.50 -7.19
C ASP A 156 3.62 13.19 -8.30
N ASP A 157 2.28 13.02 -8.33
CA ASP A 157 1.34 13.71 -9.23
C ASP A 157 0.10 14.26 -8.49
N PRO A 158 0.22 15.42 -7.82
CA PRO A 158 -0.88 15.99 -7.03
C PRO A 158 -2.14 16.34 -7.83
N LYS A 159 -2.02 16.50 -9.16
CA LYS A 159 -3.14 16.85 -10.04
C LYS A 159 -3.89 15.61 -10.55
N MET A 160 -3.43 14.40 -10.23
CA MET A 160 -4.06 13.13 -10.62
C MET A 160 -4.28 13.02 -12.14
N MET A 161 -3.32 13.53 -12.92
CA MET A 161 -3.39 13.53 -14.39
C MET A 161 -2.79 12.26 -15.00
N SER A 162 -2.03 11.51 -14.20
CA SER A 162 -1.37 10.28 -14.60
C SER A 162 -2.35 9.23 -15.07
N LYS A 163 -1.91 8.46 -16.06
CA LYS A 163 -2.60 7.30 -16.59
C LYS A 163 -1.76 6.06 -16.33
N ILE A 164 -2.44 4.95 -16.08
CA ILE A 164 -1.83 3.63 -15.96
C ILE A 164 -1.85 3.01 -17.36
N MET A 165 -0.68 2.64 -17.88
CA MET A 165 -0.56 2.01 -19.20
C MET A 165 -0.03 0.60 -19.05
N THR A 166 -0.77 -0.38 -19.58
CA THR A 166 -0.34 -1.77 -19.63
C THR A 166 -0.24 -2.20 -21.08
N SER A 167 0.86 -2.84 -21.45
CA SER A 167 1.06 -3.39 -22.80
C SER A 167 1.25 -4.90 -22.76
N LEU A 168 0.81 -5.57 -23.83
CA LEU A 168 0.97 -7.02 -24.05
C LEU A 168 1.30 -7.28 -25.53
N PRO A 169 1.97 -8.40 -25.87
CA PRO A 169 2.00 -8.86 -27.25
C PRO A 169 0.56 -9.05 -27.75
N ALA A 170 0.22 -8.55 -28.94
CA ALA A 170 -1.17 -8.62 -29.42
C ALA A 170 -1.68 -10.07 -29.51
N ASP A 171 -0.83 -11.00 -29.96
CA ASP A 171 -1.14 -12.43 -30.07
C ASP A 171 -1.49 -13.10 -28.72
N ALA A 172 -1.10 -12.49 -27.60
CA ALA A 172 -1.45 -13.00 -26.27
C ALA A 172 -2.93 -12.79 -25.94
N VAL A 173 -3.60 -11.83 -26.59
CA VAL A 173 -4.99 -11.45 -26.30
C VAL A 173 -5.93 -11.62 -27.48
N THR A 174 -5.47 -11.57 -28.73
CA THR A 174 -6.33 -11.68 -29.91
C THR A 174 -6.74 -13.13 -30.18
N GLU A 175 -7.93 -13.33 -30.74
CA GLU A 175 -8.38 -14.67 -31.21
C GLU A 175 -7.62 -15.11 -32.46
N THR A 176 -7.39 -14.19 -33.38
CA THR A 176 -6.62 -14.38 -34.60
C THR A 176 -5.20 -13.81 -34.45
N PRO A 177 -4.17 -14.42 -35.07
CA PRO A 177 -2.82 -13.86 -35.06
C PRO A 177 -2.84 -12.44 -35.62
N ALA A 178 -2.24 -11.50 -34.90
CA ALA A 178 -2.30 -10.08 -35.24
C ALA A 178 -1.63 -9.78 -36.59
N SER A 179 -0.69 -10.63 -37.02
CA SER A 179 -0.05 -10.57 -38.34
C SER A 179 -0.97 -10.90 -39.52
N THR A 180 -2.13 -11.51 -39.25
CA THR A 180 -3.12 -11.90 -40.26
C THR A 180 -4.31 -10.94 -40.33
N LEU A 181 -4.29 -9.86 -39.52
CA LEU A 181 -5.37 -8.90 -39.49
C LEU A 181 -5.42 -8.10 -40.80
N PRO A 182 -6.58 -8.07 -41.49
CA PRO A 182 -6.82 -7.19 -42.64
C PRO A 182 -6.46 -5.73 -42.32
N LEU A 183 -5.82 -5.06 -43.27
CA LEU A 183 -5.34 -3.68 -43.11
C LEU A 183 -6.50 -2.69 -42.90
N ASP A 184 -7.66 -2.95 -43.49
CA ASP A 184 -8.88 -2.15 -43.42
C ASP A 184 -9.73 -2.42 -42.17
N GLN A 185 -9.37 -3.42 -41.35
CA GLN A 185 -10.13 -3.78 -40.17
C GLN A 185 -9.90 -2.80 -39.00
N ALA A 186 -10.97 -2.10 -38.59
CA ALA A 186 -10.92 -1.12 -37.51
C ALA A 186 -11.00 -1.72 -36.09
N THR A 187 -11.43 -2.97 -35.94
CA THR A 187 -11.55 -3.65 -34.64
C THR A 187 -11.18 -5.12 -34.74
N VAL A 188 -10.54 -5.69 -33.72
CA VAL A 188 -10.15 -7.12 -33.67
C VAL A 188 -10.80 -7.82 -32.49
N ARG A 189 -11.21 -9.09 -32.69
CA ARG A 189 -11.72 -9.94 -31.60
C ARG A 189 -10.60 -10.34 -30.65
N VAL A 190 -10.90 -10.24 -29.36
CA VAL A 190 -9.97 -10.57 -28.28
C VAL A 190 -10.59 -11.57 -27.32
N ARG A 191 -9.77 -12.54 -26.90
CA ARG A 191 -10.09 -13.52 -25.86
C ARG A 191 -10.12 -12.86 -24.49
N GLN A 192 -9.22 -11.91 -24.27
CA GLN A 192 -8.95 -11.29 -22.98
C GLN A 192 -8.67 -9.80 -23.16
N ARG A 193 -9.01 -8.99 -22.15
CA ARG A 193 -8.71 -7.56 -22.09
C ARG A 193 -8.07 -7.21 -20.76
N VAL A 194 -7.25 -6.17 -20.74
CA VAL A 194 -6.75 -5.57 -19.49
C VAL A 194 -7.53 -4.28 -19.26
N VAL A 195 -8.28 -4.22 -18.16
CA VAL A 195 -9.19 -3.10 -17.87
C VAL A 195 -9.16 -2.75 -16.39
N ASP A 196 -9.69 -1.58 -16.07
CA ASP A 196 -9.98 -1.21 -14.70
C ASP A 196 -11.26 -1.88 -14.18
N VAL A 197 -11.23 -2.30 -12.92
CA VAL A 197 -12.41 -2.74 -12.16
C VAL A 197 -12.42 -2.02 -10.82
N VAL A 198 -13.61 -1.73 -10.29
CA VAL A 198 -13.75 -1.13 -8.96
C VAL A 198 -14.38 -2.16 -8.03
N LYS A 199 -13.68 -2.48 -6.96
CA LYS A 199 -14.11 -3.44 -5.96
C LYS A 199 -13.50 -3.12 -4.61
N ASP A 200 -14.26 -3.36 -3.54
CA ASP A 200 -13.83 -3.18 -2.15
C ASP A 200 -13.28 -1.76 -1.95
N GLU A 201 -14.01 -0.77 -2.51
CA GLU A 201 -13.69 0.66 -2.47
C GLU A 201 -12.33 1.04 -3.06
N ARG A 202 -11.79 0.19 -3.93
CA ARG A 202 -10.50 0.39 -4.60
C ARG A 202 -10.60 0.12 -6.10
N GLN A 203 -9.85 0.89 -6.86
CA GLN A 203 -9.64 0.63 -8.28
C GLN A 203 -8.52 -0.41 -8.45
N HIS A 204 -8.74 -1.35 -9.36
CA HIS A 204 -7.78 -2.40 -9.70
C HIS A 204 -7.60 -2.46 -11.22
N ILE A 205 -6.44 -2.88 -11.67
CA ILE A 205 -6.20 -3.34 -13.04
C ILE A 205 -6.40 -4.85 -13.04
N ALA A 206 -7.28 -5.33 -13.91
CA ALA A 206 -7.65 -6.73 -14.02
C ALA A 206 -7.55 -7.22 -15.46
N VAL A 207 -7.22 -8.50 -15.62
CA VAL A 207 -7.46 -9.22 -16.86
C VAL A 207 -8.90 -9.71 -16.83
N VAL A 208 -9.67 -9.49 -17.90
CA VAL A 208 -11.07 -9.92 -18.02
C VAL A 208 -11.32 -10.80 -19.25
N ALA A 209 -12.26 -11.74 -19.13
CA ALA A 209 -12.65 -12.73 -20.15
C ALA A 209 -14.09 -13.23 -19.95
N GLY A 210 -14.57 -14.12 -20.83
CA GLY A 210 -15.82 -14.87 -20.62
C GLY A 210 -17.03 -14.41 -21.45
N ARG A 211 -16.88 -13.35 -22.25
CA ARG A 211 -17.86 -12.95 -23.28
C ARG A 211 -17.15 -12.53 -24.58
N PRO A 212 -17.85 -12.53 -25.73
CA PRO A 212 -17.30 -11.95 -26.95
C PRO A 212 -16.88 -10.49 -26.74
N MET A 213 -15.63 -10.17 -27.09
CA MET A 213 -15.06 -8.84 -26.92
C MET A 213 -14.27 -8.44 -28.17
N SER A 214 -14.17 -7.14 -28.41
CA SER A 214 -13.33 -6.59 -29.47
C SER A 214 -12.71 -5.28 -29.01
N VAL A 215 -11.55 -4.96 -29.58
CA VAL A 215 -10.85 -3.69 -29.33
C VAL A 215 -10.49 -3.02 -30.65
N PRO A 216 -10.40 -1.68 -30.68
CA PRO A 216 -9.89 -0.96 -31.85
C PRO A 216 -8.53 -1.47 -32.32
N VAL A 217 -8.32 -1.43 -33.64
CA VAL A 217 -7.01 -1.59 -34.26
C VAL A 217 -6.59 -0.22 -34.78
N VAL A 218 -5.37 0.20 -34.43
CA VAL A 218 -4.84 1.51 -34.82
C VAL A 218 -3.45 1.36 -35.42
N ASP A 219 -3.16 2.16 -36.45
CA ASP A 219 -1.87 2.14 -37.12
C ASP A 219 -0.94 3.19 -36.54
N ALA A 220 0.27 2.76 -36.19
CA ALA A 220 1.32 3.62 -35.67
C ALA A 220 2.00 4.37 -36.82
N LYS A 221 2.12 5.69 -36.70
CA LYS A 221 2.76 6.54 -37.71
C LYS A 221 4.20 6.84 -37.31
N PRO A 222 5.19 6.64 -38.19
CA PRO A 222 6.57 7.05 -37.92
C PRO A 222 6.65 8.54 -37.54
N THR A 223 7.56 8.87 -36.64
CA THR A 223 7.88 10.26 -36.30
C THR A 223 9.25 10.64 -36.84
N LYS A 224 9.65 11.90 -36.65
CA LYS A 224 11.03 12.36 -36.96
C LYS A 224 12.10 11.64 -36.15
N ARG A 225 11.73 11.01 -35.02
CA ARG A 225 12.64 10.27 -34.15
C ARG A 225 12.61 8.79 -34.54
N PRO A 226 13.76 8.19 -34.95
CA PRO A 226 13.83 6.77 -35.26
C PRO A 226 13.36 5.91 -34.08
N GLY A 227 12.54 4.89 -34.37
CA GLY A 227 12.01 3.97 -33.35
C GLY A 227 10.91 4.56 -32.45
N VAL A 228 10.43 5.78 -32.74
CA VAL A 228 9.31 6.43 -32.04
C VAL A 228 8.16 6.63 -33.02
N PHE A 229 6.98 6.18 -32.62
CA PHE A 229 5.75 6.22 -33.42
C PHE A 229 4.67 7.02 -32.71
N SER A 230 3.85 7.72 -33.49
CA SER A 230 2.65 8.41 -33.01
C SER A 230 1.43 7.51 -33.22
N VAL A 231 0.61 7.40 -32.19
CA VAL A 231 -0.60 6.56 -32.17
C VAL A 231 -1.76 7.41 -31.68
N SER A 232 -2.90 7.28 -32.35
CA SER A 232 -4.15 7.97 -31.99
C SER A 232 -5.19 6.93 -31.60
N ILE A 233 -5.47 6.83 -30.29
CA ILE A 233 -6.53 5.98 -29.74
C ILE A 233 -7.73 6.88 -29.42
N PRO A 234 -8.95 6.55 -29.87
CA PRO A 234 -10.13 7.35 -29.58
C PRO A 234 -10.32 7.63 -28.09
N GLY A 235 -10.51 8.91 -27.75
CA GLY A 235 -10.73 9.36 -26.37
C GLY A 235 -9.47 9.48 -25.51
N LEU A 236 -8.27 9.32 -26.08
CA LEU A 236 -7.01 9.56 -25.38
C LEU A 236 -6.23 10.75 -25.98
N PRO A 237 -5.37 11.42 -25.18
CA PRO A 237 -4.33 12.28 -25.72
C PRO A 237 -3.43 11.52 -26.72
N SER A 238 -2.73 12.26 -27.59
CA SER A 238 -1.75 11.65 -28.50
C SER A 238 -0.78 10.74 -27.73
N LEU A 239 -0.53 9.54 -28.25
CA LEU A 239 0.34 8.56 -27.61
C LEU A 239 1.60 8.39 -28.46
N GLN A 240 2.76 8.63 -27.87
CA GLN A 240 4.04 8.25 -28.46
C GLN A 240 4.45 6.87 -27.94
N VAL A 241 4.68 5.94 -28.85
CA VAL A 241 5.16 4.60 -28.54
C VAL A 241 6.58 4.46 -29.05
N SER A 242 7.49 4.12 -28.15
CA SER A 242 8.88 3.80 -28.46
C SER A 242 9.14 2.32 -28.27
N VAL A 243 9.96 1.75 -29.14
CA VAL A 243 10.40 0.35 -29.06
C VAL A 243 11.92 0.32 -28.89
N PRO A 244 12.42 0.62 -27.68
CA PRO A 244 13.85 0.66 -27.44
C PRO A 244 14.47 -0.75 -27.60
N LYS A 245 15.57 -0.84 -28.36
CA LYS A 245 16.40 -2.06 -28.45
C LYS A 245 17.50 -2.00 -27.39
N GLY A 246 17.67 -3.08 -26.62
CA GLY A 246 18.78 -3.23 -25.67
C GLY A 246 18.74 -2.34 -24.42
N VAL A 247 17.58 -1.73 -24.12
CA VAL A 247 17.41 -0.91 -22.91
C VAL A 247 16.92 -1.79 -21.76
N PRO A 248 17.49 -1.70 -20.55
CA PRO A 248 17.01 -2.42 -19.39
C PRO A 248 15.53 -2.12 -19.13
N THR A 249 14.76 -3.18 -18.89
CA THR A 249 13.35 -3.07 -18.53
C THR A 249 13.17 -2.99 -17.02
N ALA A 250 12.25 -2.12 -16.60
CA ALA A 250 11.79 -2.13 -15.22
C ALA A 250 11.08 -3.46 -14.92
N LYS A 251 11.38 -4.03 -13.75
CA LYS A 251 10.84 -5.33 -13.28
C LYS A 251 9.78 -5.20 -12.18
N ALA A 252 9.56 -3.99 -11.67
CA ALA A 252 8.64 -3.71 -10.58
C ALA A 252 7.61 -2.65 -11.00
N PRO A 253 6.38 -2.70 -10.48
CA PRO A 253 5.39 -1.66 -10.71
C PRO A 253 5.83 -0.33 -10.04
N PRO A 254 5.35 0.82 -10.55
CA PRO A 254 5.62 2.13 -9.97
C PRO A 254 4.92 2.31 -8.62
N LYS A 255 5.36 3.33 -7.86
CA LYS A 255 4.73 3.70 -6.59
C LYS A 255 3.23 3.93 -6.78
N GLY A 256 2.45 3.45 -5.81
CA GLY A 256 0.99 3.51 -5.83
C GLY A 256 0.31 2.49 -6.73
N ILE A 257 1.06 1.59 -7.38
CA ILE A 257 0.52 0.40 -8.04
C ILE A 257 1.10 -0.83 -7.34
N VAL A 258 0.24 -1.65 -6.75
CA VAL A 258 0.63 -2.81 -5.95
C VAL A 258 0.28 -4.08 -6.70
N ALA A 259 1.23 -5.00 -6.87
CA ALA A 259 0.94 -6.29 -7.46
C ALA A 259 -0.02 -7.09 -6.59
N GLU A 260 -1.03 -7.69 -7.20
CA GLU A 260 -2.05 -8.49 -6.53
C GLU A 260 -2.16 -9.88 -7.17
N LYS A 261 -2.52 -10.87 -6.35
CA LYS A 261 -2.91 -12.20 -6.80
C LYS A 261 -4.39 -12.39 -6.47
N GLY A 262 -5.25 -11.76 -7.27
CA GLY A 262 -6.69 -11.89 -7.11
C GLY A 262 -7.20 -13.28 -7.49
N ASP A 263 -8.33 -13.68 -6.94
CA ASP A 263 -9.08 -14.83 -7.43
C ASP A 263 -9.90 -14.44 -8.68
N SER A 264 -10.26 -15.44 -9.49
CA SER A 264 -11.22 -15.27 -10.59
C SER A 264 -12.62 -14.96 -10.03
N ARG A 265 -13.18 -13.81 -10.42
CA ARG A 265 -14.48 -13.31 -9.93
C ARG A 265 -15.23 -12.60 -11.05
N PRO A 266 -16.55 -12.38 -10.92
CA PRO A 266 -17.27 -11.49 -11.83
C PRO A 266 -16.60 -10.10 -11.87
N ALA A 267 -16.37 -9.57 -13.06
CA ALA A 267 -15.58 -8.36 -13.27
C ALA A 267 -16.30 -7.05 -12.87
N GLY A 268 -17.63 -7.10 -12.67
CA GLY A 268 -18.47 -5.93 -12.45
C GLY A 268 -19.07 -5.38 -13.76
N PHE A 269 -20.17 -4.64 -13.64
CA PHE A 269 -20.91 -4.07 -14.78
C PHE A 269 -20.23 -2.85 -15.41
N THR A 270 -19.38 -2.17 -14.65
CA THR A 270 -18.64 -0.97 -15.04
C THR A 270 -17.19 -1.29 -15.40
N ALA A 271 -16.81 -2.58 -15.48
CA ALA A 271 -15.47 -3.00 -15.89
C ALA A 271 -15.04 -2.32 -17.20
N GLY A 272 -13.87 -1.68 -17.18
CA GLY A 272 -13.32 -0.91 -18.29
C GLY A 272 -13.94 0.47 -18.52
N GLY A 273 -14.80 0.96 -17.61
CA GLY A 273 -15.44 2.28 -17.73
C GLY A 273 -14.44 3.44 -17.87
N ASN A 274 -13.25 3.29 -17.28
CA ASN A 274 -12.17 4.27 -17.31
C ASN A 274 -10.93 3.77 -18.04
N SER A 275 -11.10 2.77 -18.92
CA SER A 275 -10.04 2.20 -19.74
C SER A 275 -10.30 2.46 -21.23
N ARG A 276 -9.22 2.69 -21.97
CA ARG A 276 -9.21 2.83 -23.43
C ARG A 276 -8.11 1.95 -23.98
N GLU A 277 -8.47 1.11 -24.93
CA GLU A 277 -7.62 0.01 -25.38
C GLU A 277 -7.51 0.01 -26.90
N ALA A 278 -6.39 -0.51 -27.41
CA ALA A 278 -6.22 -0.77 -28.82
C ALA A 278 -5.14 -1.83 -29.08
N VAL A 279 -5.24 -2.51 -30.22
CA VAL A 279 -4.12 -3.19 -30.84
C VAL A 279 -3.43 -2.23 -31.80
N ILE A 280 -2.16 -1.94 -31.53
CA ILE A 280 -1.32 -1.04 -32.30
C ILE A 280 -0.54 -1.86 -33.34
N ARG A 281 -0.75 -1.57 -34.62
CA ARG A 281 0.04 -2.12 -35.72
C ARG A 281 1.16 -1.16 -36.08
N PHE A 282 2.36 -1.68 -36.25
CA PHE A 282 3.51 -0.90 -36.69
C PHE A 282 3.72 -1.06 -38.19
N PRO A 283 4.36 -0.08 -38.85
CA PRO A 283 4.69 -0.20 -40.26
C PRO A 283 5.51 -1.46 -40.55
N LYS A 284 5.20 -2.17 -41.63
CA LYS A 284 5.72 -3.51 -41.93
C LYS A 284 7.26 -3.51 -42.03
N GLU A 285 7.83 -2.45 -42.57
CA GLU A 285 9.26 -2.22 -42.73
C GLU A 285 10.05 -2.20 -41.41
N THR A 286 9.36 -1.97 -40.28
CA THR A 286 10.00 -1.95 -38.96
C THR A 286 10.26 -3.35 -38.40
N GLY A 287 9.56 -4.37 -38.93
CA GLY A 287 9.56 -5.73 -38.39
C GLY A 287 8.94 -5.86 -36.99
N GLN A 288 8.38 -4.78 -36.44
CA GLN A 288 7.81 -4.77 -35.10
C GLN A 288 6.44 -5.47 -35.10
N LYS A 289 6.27 -6.43 -34.17
CA LYS A 289 4.99 -7.12 -33.99
C LYS A 289 3.93 -6.18 -33.40
N PRO A 290 2.64 -6.37 -33.73
CA PRO A 290 1.57 -5.60 -33.12
C PRO A 290 1.54 -5.74 -31.59
N VAL A 291 1.17 -4.66 -30.92
CA VAL A 291 1.14 -4.56 -29.45
C VAL A 291 -0.26 -4.17 -28.99
N TYR A 292 -0.81 -4.93 -28.05
CA TYR A 292 -2.01 -4.51 -27.32
C TYR A 292 -1.62 -3.49 -26.24
N VAL A 293 -2.35 -2.39 -26.14
CA VAL A 293 -2.19 -1.37 -25.10
C VAL A 293 -3.53 -1.08 -24.45
N SER A 294 -3.54 -1.03 -23.12
CA SER A 294 -4.63 -0.51 -22.30
C SER A 294 -4.14 0.71 -21.54
N VAL A 295 -4.89 1.81 -21.63
CA VAL A 295 -4.64 3.07 -20.91
C VAL A 295 -5.83 3.35 -20.01
N THR A 296 -5.55 3.45 -18.72
CA THR A 296 -6.55 3.57 -17.66
C THR A 296 -6.37 4.87 -16.89
N ASP A 297 -7.46 5.57 -16.61
CA ASP A 297 -7.45 6.73 -15.71
C ASP A 297 -7.20 6.31 -14.27
N VAL A 298 -6.36 7.05 -13.53
CA VAL A 298 -6.26 6.90 -12.08
C VAL A 298 -7.46 7.58 -11.43
N LEU A 299 -8.32 6.82 -10.77
CA LEU A 299 -9.52 7.36 -10.12
C LEU A 299 -9.19 7.97 -8.76
N THR A 300 -9.76 9.14 -8.49
CA THR A 300 -9.78 9.72 -7.14
C THR A 300 -10.71 8.91 -6.21
N PRO A 301 -10.57 9.01 -4.87
CA PRO A 301 -11.48 8.33 -3.94
C PRO A 301 -12.97 8.64 -4.19
N ALA A 302 -13.30 9.87 -4.57
CA ALA A 302 -14.66 10.26 -4.91
C ALA A 302 -15.18 9.54 -6.18
N GLN A 303 -14.34 9.41 -7.21
CA GLN A 303 -14.70 8.69 -8.44
C GLN A 303 -14.80 7.18 -8.21
N VAL A 304 -13.93 6.61 -7.36
CA VAL A 304 -14.03 5.21 -6.95
C VAL A 304 -15.37 4.95 -6.24
N LYS A 305 -15.76 5.83 -5.31
CA LYS A 305 -17.07 5.76 -4.65
C LYS A 305 -18.22 5.84 -5.65
N GLN A 306 -18.17 6.78 -6.59
CA GLN A 306 -19.19 6.90 -7.65
C GLN A 306 -19.30 5.62 -8.50
N ARG A 307 -18.17 5.03 -8.89
CA ARG A 307 -18.13 3.76 -9.63
C ARG A 307 -18.69 2.60 -8.80
N GLN A 308 -18.40 2.56 -7.50
CA GLN A 308 -18.91 1.55 -6.58
C GLN A 308 -20.44 1.66 -6.40
N GLU A 309 -20.97 2.88 -6.33
CA GLU A 309 -22.41 3.14 -6.27
C GLU A 309 -23.12 2.73 -7.56
N GLU A 310 -22.54 3.06 -8.72
CA GLU A 310 -23.07 2.64 -10.02
C GLU A 310 -23.03 1.12 -10.20
N GLU A 311 -21.96 0.46 -9.75
CA GLU A 311 -21.88 -1.01 -9.71
C GLU A 311 -23.01 -1.60 -8.87
N LYS A 312 -23.22 -1.08 -7.65
CA LYS A 312 -24.29 -1.53 -6.76
C LYS A 312 -25.66 -1.31 -7.39
N ARG A 313 -25.89 -0.15 -8.02
CA ARG A 313 -27.15 0.17 -8.71
C ARG A 313 -27.42 -0.78 -9.87
N ARG A 314 -26.42 -1.07 -10.71
CA ARG A 314 -26.55 -2.02 -11.83
C ARG A 314 -26.74 -3.45 -11.34
N GLN A 315 -26.05 -3.83 -10.27
CA GLN A 315 -26.25 -5.14 -9.65
C GLN A 315 -27.68 -5.29 -9.15
N GLN A 316 -28.20 -4.32 -8.40
CA GLN A 316 -29.58 -4.33 -7.91
C GLN A 316 -30.60 -4.42 -9.06
N ALA A 317 -30.39 -3.67 -10.14
CA ALA A 317 -31.24 -3.75 -11.33
C ALA A 317 -31.16 -5.13 -12.01
N TRP A 318 -29.97 -5.73 -12.09
CA TRP A 318 -29.79 -7.09 -12.59
C TRP A 318 -30.53 -8.11 -11.73
N ASP A 319 -30.44 -7.98 -10.41
CA ASP A 319 -31.06 -8.92 -9.46
C ASP A 319 -32.58 -8.87 -9.51
N ALA A 320 -33.14 -7.67 -9.64
CA ALA A 320 -34.56 -7.47 -9.82
C ALA A 320 -35.05 -8.08 -11.15
N ALA A 321 -34.23 -8.03 -12.20
CA ALA A 321 -34.54 -8.61 -13.51
C ALA A 321 -34.26 -10.13 -13.60
N HIS A 322 -33.41 -10.67 -12.72
CA HIS A 322 -33.02 -12.08 -12.68
C HIS A 322 -33.17 -12.64 -11.24
N PRO A 323 -34.41 -12.81 -10.74
CA PRO A 323 -34.65 -13.18 -9.34
C PRO A 323 -33.98 -14.49 -8.92
N GLU A 324 -33.96 -15.51 -9.80
CA GLU A 324 -33.32 -16.80 -9.52
C GLU A 324 -31.80 -16.67 -9.30
N GLU A 325 -31.13 -15.86 -10.12
CA GLU A 325 -29.69 -15.58 -9.97
C GLU A 325 -29.42 -14.74 -8.72
N GLY A 326 -30.28 -13.77 -8.42
CA GLY A 326 -30.22 -12.95 -7.21
C GLY A 326 -30.31 -13.80 -5.94
N LEU A 327 -31.31 -14.68 -5.86
CA LEU A 327 -31.51 -15.63 -4.74
C LEU A 327 -30.31 -16.57 -4.57
N LYS A 328 -29.83 -17.14 -5.68
CA LYS A 328 -28.63 -18.00 -5.66
C LYS A 328 -27.42 -17.25 -5.10
N ARG A 329 -27.21 -16.00 -5.51
CA ARG A 329 -26.08 -15.21 -5.03
C ARG A 329 -26.23 -14.83 -3.56
N ASP A 330 -27.44 -14.50 -3.10
CA ASP A 330 -27.70 -14.21 -1.70
C ASP A 330 -27.48 -15.43 -0.80
N TYR A 331 -27.85 -16.63 -1.29
CA TYR A 331 -27.52 -17.90 -0.65
C TYR A 331 -26.00 -18.13 -0.59
N ASP A 332 -25.30 -17.98 -1.72
CA ASP A 332 -23.84 -18.17 -1.80
C ASP A 332 -23.11 -17.16 -0.88
N LYS A 333 -23.58 -15.91 -0.80
CA LYS A 333 -23.08 -14.89 0.12
C LYS A 333 -23.32 -15.28 1.58
N ALA A 334 -24.53 -15.71 1.93
CA ALA A 334 -24.84 -16.14 3.30
C ALA A 334 -24.02 -17.38 3.70
N LYS A 335 -23.75 -18.30 2.76
CA LYS A 335 -22.85 -19.44 2.96
C LYS A 335 -21.42 -18.97 3.23
N ALA A 336 -20.88 -18.06 2.40
CA ALA A 336 -19.53 -17.53 2.60
C ALA A 336 -19.38 -16.77 3.93
N GLU A 337 -20.39 -15.99 4.33
CA GLU A 337 -20.41 -15.28 5.62
C GLU A 337 -20.37 -16.25 6.82
N LEU A 338 -21.09 -17.38 6.72
CA LEU A 338 -21.11 -18.44 7.73
C LEU A 338 -19.76 -19.17 7.78
N ASP A 339 -19.23 -19.59 6.61
CA ASP A 339 -17.95 -20.29 6.52
C ASP A 339 -16.80 -19.39 7.04
N ALA A 340 -16.88 -18.07 6.84
CA ALA A 340 -15.93 -17.12 7.42
C ALA A 340 -16.04 -17.01 8.94
N GLU A 341 -17.26 -17.04 9.50
CA GLU A 341 -17.46 -17.04 10.96
C GLU A 341 -17.00 -18.35 11.60
N ASP A 342 -17.22 -19.49 10.94
CA ASP A 342 -16.70 -20.79 11.39
C ASP A 342 -15.17 -20.77 11.47
N LYS A 343 -14.49 -20.17 10.48
CA LYS A 343 -13.03 -19.97 10.51
C LYS A 343 -12.59 -19.02 11.63
N ASN A 344 -13.36 -17.96 11.90
CA ASN A 344 -13.09 -17.03 13.00
C ASN A 344 -13.14 -17.77 14.35
N ILE A 345 -14.21 -18.54 14.59
CA ILE A 345 -14.36 -19.36 15.80
C ILE A 345 -13.22 -20.39 15.94
N ALA A 346 -12.86 -21.08 14.86
CA ALA A 346 -11.75 -22.04 14.87
C ALA A 346 -10.42 -21.34 15.23
N THR A 347 -10.17 -20.15 14.69
CA THR A 347 -8.99 -19.34 15.00
C THR A 347 -8.96 -18.89 16.46
N LEU A 348 -10.09 -18.42 16.99
CA LEU A 348 -10.22 -18.05 18.41
C LEU A 348 -9.97 -19.24 19.32
N ASN A 349 -10.60 -20.39 19.07
CA ASN A 349 -10.39 -21.61 19.84
C ASN A 349 -8.93 -22.07 19.82
N SER A 350 -8.27 -22.01 18.65
CA SER A 350 -6.84 -22.35 18.53
C SER A 350 -5.96 -21.40 19.35
N ARG A 351 -6.25 -20.09 19.34
CA ARG A 351 -5.51 -19.09 20.13
C ARG A 351 -5.71 -19.28 21.63
N ILE A 352 -6.95 -19.56 22.06
CA ILE A 352 -7.29 -19.87 23.46
C ILE A 352 -6.49 -21.09 23.91
N ALA A 353 -6.59 -22.22 23.19
CA ALA A 353 -5.92 -23.46 23.56
C ALA A 353 -4.38 -23.31 23.60
N SER A 354 -3.80 -22.60 22.62
CA SER A 354 -2.36 -22.33 22.59
C SER A 354 -1.92 -21.47 23.77
N THR A 355 -2.69 -20.46 24.14
CA THR A 355 -2.37 -19.55 25.25
C THR A 355 -2.53 -20.26 26.59
N GLU A 356 -3.61 -21.04 26.78
CA GLU A 356 -3.82 -21.85 27.97
C GLU A 356 -2.69 -22.85 28.21
N LYS A 357 -2.18 -23.47 27.12
CA LYS A 357 -1.03 -24.37 27.19
C LYS A 357 0.27 -23.66 27.57
N ALA A 358 0.44 -22.38 27.20
CA ALA A 358 1.65 -21.61 27.46
C ALA A 358 1.71 -21.00 28.87
N ILE A 359 0.56 -20.70 29.47
CA ILE A 359 0.48 -20.05 30.80
C ILE A 359 1.24 -20.80 31.90
N PRO A 360 1.15 -22.13 32.04
CA PRO A 360 1.93 -22.86 33.05
C PRO A 360 3.45 -22.61 32.93
N GLY A 361 3.98 -22.60 31.70
CA GLY A 361 5.39 -22.30 31.45
C GLY A 361 5.76 -20.87 31.81
N ALA A 362 4.91 -19.89 31.49
CA ALA A 362 5.11 -18.50 31.87
C ALA A 362 5.06 -18.30 33.39
N ARG A 363 4.17 -19.01 34.10
CA ARG A 363 4.11 -19.02 35.57
C ARG A 363 5.39 -19.61 36.17
N ALA A 364 5.88 -20.71 35.63
CA ALA A 364 7.15 -21.30 36.07
C ALA A 364 8.33 -20.35 35.84
N ALA A 365 8.36 -19.61 34.73
CA ALA A 365 9.39 -18.61 34.47
C ALA A 365 9.35 -17.44 35.48
N VAL A 366 8.17 -17.00 35.89
CA VAL A 366 8.01 -16.00 36.97
C VAL A 366 8.53 -16.55 38.30
N GLN A 367 8.17 -17.79 38.65
CA GLN A 367 8.64 -18.43 39.88
C GLN A 367 10.16 -18.60 39.91
N GLU A 368 10.76 -19.00 38.79
CA GLU A 368 12.21 -19.15 38.66
C GLU A 368 12.94 -17.80 38.73
N ALA A 369 12.39 -16.75 38.11
CA ALA A 369 12.95 -15.40 38.20
C ALA A 369 12.85 -14.84 39.63
N ASP A 370 11.72 -15.06 40.32
CA ASP A 370 11.53 -14.67 41.72
C ASP A 370 12.51 -15.38 42.65
N LYS A 371 12.73 -16.68 42.42
CA LYS A 371 13.74 -17.46 43.14
C LYS A 371 15.15 -16.86 42.97
N LYS A 372 15.53 -16.48 41.75
CA LYS A 372 16.84 -15.86 41.47
C LYS A 372 17.02 -14.49 42.11
N VAL A 373 15.94 -13.71 42.22
CA VAL A 373 15.97 -12.44 42.98
C VAL A 373 16.28 -12.74 44.45
N LYS A 374 15.57 -13.68 45.06
CA LYS A 374 15.78 -14.07 46.47
C LYS A 374 17.18 -14.64 46.72
N GLU A 375 17.72 -15.44 45.81
CA GLU A 375 19.08 -15.97 45.90
C GLU A 375 20.13 -14.84 45.80
N ALA A 376 19.93 -13.86 44.92
CA ALA A 376 20.83 -12.71 44.80
C ALA A 376 20.77 -11.79 46.03
N GLU A 377 19.59 -11.59 46.60
CA GLU A 377 19.38 -10.85 47.85
C GLU A 377 20.07 -11.57 49.03
N ALA A 378 19.84 -12.88 49.18
CA ALA A 378 20.47 -13.67 50.23
C ALA A 378 22.00 -13.68 50.11
N ASN A 379 22.55 -13.80 48.89
CA ASN A 379 23.99 -13.75 48.66
C ASN A 379 24.60 -12.39 49.07
N LYS A 380 23.87 -11.29 48.85
CA LYS A 380 24.30 -9.97 49.34
C LYS A 380 24.27 -9.91 50.86
N ASP A 381 23.19 -10.39 51.49
CA ASP A 381 23.04 -10.37 52.95
C ASP A 381 24.12 -11.23 53.62
N ASP A 382 24.40 -12.42 53.11
CA ASP A 382 25.50 -13.28 53.56
C ASP A 382 26.86 -12.58 53.40
N PHE A 383 27.12 -11.98 52.25
CA PHE A 383 28.37 -11.25 52.02
C PHE A 383 28.56 -10.13 53.05
N VAL A 384 27.56 -9.28 53.26
CA VAL A 384 27.62 -8.16 54.21
C VAL A 384 27.75 -8.65 55.66
N THR A 385 27.09 -9.76 56.01
CA THR A 385 27.10 -10.34 57.36
C THR A 385 28.47 -10.91 57.72
N TYR A 386 29.08 -11.67 56.80
CA TYR A 386 30.32 -12.40 57.07
C TYR A 386 31.60 -11.67 56.66
N ASN A 387 31.49 -10.52 55.98
CA ASN A 387 32.64 -9.75 55.54
C ASN A 387 32.47 -8.28 55.94
N PRO A 388 32.66 -7.91 57.22
CA PRO A 388 32.48 -6.53 57.63
C PRO A 388 33.58 -5.63 57.00
N PRO A 389 33.28 -4.34 56.72
CA PRO A 389 34.17 -3.47 55.91
C PRO A 389 35.60 -3.33 56.45
N HIS A 390 35.78 -3.38 57.77
CA HIS A 390 37.07 -3.22 58.43
C HIS A 390 37.95 -4.48 58.34
N GLU A 391 37.37 -5.65 58.06
CA GLU A 391 38.08 -6.93 57.90
C GLU A 391 38.33 -7.28 56.43
N TYR A 392 37.43 -6.89 55.53
CA TYR A 392 37.53 -7.20 54.09
C TYR A 392 38.42 -6.22 53.31
N GLY A 393 38.59 -4.99 53.80
CA GLY A 393 39.49 -4.00 53.22
C GLY A 393 38.92 -3.27 51.99
N SER A 394 39.82 -2.73 51.15
CA SER A 394 39.51 -1.69 50.14
C SER A 394 38.56 -2.13 49.01
N GLY A 395 38.34 -3.43 48.79
CA GLY A 395 37.47 -3.96 47.74
C GLY A 395 36.01 -4.16 48.14
N TRP A 396 35.65 -3.92 49.41
CA TRP A 396 34.32 -4.24 49.94
C TRP A 396 33.19 -3.50 49.21
N GLN A 397 33.36 -2.19 49.00
CA GLN A 397 32.34 -1.34 48.37
C GLN A 397 32.08 -1.74 46.92
N ASP A 398 33.12 -2.13 46.18
CA ASP A 398 32.98 -2.60 44.80
C ASP A 398 32.23 -3.92 44.72
N GLN A 399 32.47 -4.83 45.66
CA GLN A 399 31.77 -6.11 45.74
C GLN A 399 30.28 -5.92 46.07
N VAL A 400 29.94 -5.07 47.03
CA VAL A 400 28.54 -4.73 47.33
C VAL A 400 27.85 -4.10 46.13
N ARG A 401 28.52 -3.18 45.43
CA ARG A 401 28.00 -2.55 44.21
C ARG A 401 27.74 -3.57 43.09
N TYR A 402 28.58 -4.59 42.96
CA TYR A 402 28.36 -5.68 42.01
C TYR A 402 27.11 -6.51 42.37
N LEU A 403 26.94 -6.87 43.64
CA LEU A 403 25.78 -7.63 44.12
C LEU A 403 24.48 -6.83 43.97
N ASP A 404 24.51 -5.53 44.25
CA ASP A 404 23.37 -4.63 43.98
C ASP A 404 22.99 -4.62 42.49
N LYS A 405 23.98 -4.60 41.60
CA LYS A 405 23.74 -4.65 40.16
C LYS A 405 23.17 -5.99 39.72
N ASP A 406 23.59 -7.10 40.32
CA ASP A 406 23.00 -8.41 40.03
C ASP A 406 21.54 -8.48 40.49
N ILE A 407 21.23 -8.02 41.71
CA ILE A 407 19.84 -7.91 42.20
C ILE A 407 18.99 -7.06 41.26
N GLN A 408 19.50 -5.91 40.79
CA GLN A 408 18.80 -5.08 39.80
C GLN A 408 18.55 -5.84 38.49
N ASN A 409 19.54 -6.59 38.01
CA ASN A 409 19.40 -7.39 36.79
C ASN A 409 18.38 -8.53 36.95
N GLN A 410 18.38 -9.25 38.08
CA GLN A 410 17.40 -10.31 38.33
C GLN A 410 15.98 -9.72 38.49
N ASN A 411 15.84 -8.58 39.17
CA ASN A 411 14.56 -7.87 39.29
C ASN A 411 14.01 -7.42 37.92
N ALA A 412 14.88 -6.95 37.02
CA ALA A 412 14.48 -6.63 35.66
C ALA A 412 13.95 -7.86 34.90
N LYS A 413 14.59 -9.03 35.06
CA LYS A 413 14.13 -10.29 34.47
C LYS A 413 12.79 -10.76 35.07
N LEU A 414 12.61 -10.64 36.39
CA LEU A 414 11.34 -10.94 37.04
C LEU A 414 10.21 -10.06 36.51
N LYS A 415 10.45 -8.75 36.40
CA LYS A 415 9.49 -7.79 35.84
C LYS A 415 9.13 -8.13 34.38
N ALA A 416 10.11 -8.52 33.57
CA ALA A 416 9.87 -8.95 32.19
C ALA A 416 9.03 -10.24 32.12
N ALA A 417 9.32 -11.24 32.97
CA ALA A 417 8.54 -12.47 33.05
C ALA A 417 7.09 -12.22 33.50
N GLN A 418 6.89 -11.35 34.50
CA GLN A 418 5.56 -10.93 34.96
C GLN A 418 4.79 -10.20 33.86
N ALA A 419 5.43 -9.27 33.15
CA ALA A 419 4.81 -8.57 32.03
C ALA A 419 4.38 -9.55 30.92
N SER A 420 5.20 -10.55 30.61
CA SER A 420 4.86 -11.59 29.63
C SER A 420 3.65 -12.42 30.07
N LEU A 421 3.62 -12.88 31.33
CA LEU A 421 2.49 -13.62 31.90
C LEU A 421 1.20 -12.78 31.88
N ASN A 422 1.28 -11.50 32.25
CA ASN A 422 0.13 -10.59 32.24
C ASN A 422 -0.41 -10.40 30.82
N ALA A 423 0.46 -10.17 29.83
CA ALA A 423 0.06 -10.06 28.43
C ALA A 423 -0.63 -11.32 27.90
N MET A 424 -0.17 -12.51 28.31
CA MET A 424 -0.83 -13.78 27.97
C MET A 424 -2.21 -13.90 28.63
N ASN A 425 -2.33 -13.56 29.91
CA ASN A 425 -3.62 -13.60 30.62
C ASN A 425 -4.63 -12.60 30.01
N GLU A 426 -4.19 -11.40 29.65
CA GLU A 426 -5.03 -10.42 28.96
C GLU A 426 -5.47 -10.91 27.59
N SER A 427 -4.57 -11.48 26.79
CA SER A 427 -4.92 -12.05 25.49
C SER A 427 -5.94 -13.18 25.64
N LEU A 428 -5.72 -14.08 26.60
CA LEU A 428 -6.65 -15.17 26.88
C LEU A 428 -8.02 -14.65 27.30
N SER A 429 -8.07 -13.65 28.18
CA SER A 429 -9.31 -13.02 28.62
C SER A 429 -10.07 -12.39 27.45
N ARG A 430 -9.37 -11.61 26.61
CA ARG A 430 -9.95 -11.00 25.41
C ARG A 430 -10.52 -12.04 24.44
N ASP A 431 -9.77 -13.11 24.16
CA ASP A 431 -10.21 -14.15 23.22
C ASP A 431 -11.41 -14.95 23.77
N LYS A 432 -11.40 -15.26 25.07
CA LYS A 432 -12.55 -15.91 25.75
C LYS A 432 -13.79 -15.01 25.76
N ALA A 433 -13.63 -13.70 25.94
CA ALA A 433 -14.74 -12.75 25.87
C ALA A 433 -15.30 -12.58 24.46
N ALA A 434 -14.46 -12.70 23.42
CA ALA A 434 -14.88 -12.61 22.02
C ALA A 434 -15.65 -13.85 21.52
N LEU A 435 -15.33 -15.03 22.06
CA LEU A 435 -15.88 -16.31 21.59
C LEU A 435 -17.41 -16.40 21.67
N PRO A 436 -18.10 -16.02 22.77
CA PRO A 436 -19.57 -16.01 22.82
C PRO A 436 -20.20 -15.12 21.73
N GLY A 437 -19.62 -13.94 21.47
CA GLY A 437 -20.09 -13.03 20.41
C GLY A 437 -19.96 -13.65 19.02
N ALA A 438 -18.84 -14.32 18.74
CA ALA A 438 -18.63 -15.05 17.49
C ALA A 438 -19.61 -16.22 17.34
N MET A 439 -19.87 -16.98 18.41
CA MET A 439 -20.85 -18.07 18.41
C MET A 439 -22.28 -17.57 18.15
N GLU A 440 -22.66 -16.42 18.71
CA GLU A 440 -23.98 -15.83 18.45
C GLU A 440 -24.09 -15.29 17.02
N SER A 441 -23.06 -14.59 16.53
CA SER A 441 -22.93 -14.19 15.11
C SER A 441 -23.10 -15.37 14.16
N ARG A 442 -22.46 -16.51 14.47
CA ARG A 442 -22.58 -17.76 13.69
C ARG A 442 -24.03 -18.24 13.64
N LYS A 443 -24.75 -18.27 14.76
CA LYS A 443 -26.18 -18.67 14.77
C LYS A 443 -27.03 -17.76 13.90
N GLN A 444 -26.80 -16.45 13.95
CA GLN A 444 -27.52 -15.48 13.12
C GLN A 444 -27.24 -15.70 11.63
N LYS A 445 -25.97 -15.91 11.26
CA LYS A 445 -25.55 -16.22 9.88
C LYS A 445 -26.09 -17.56 9.40
N GLU A 446 -26.14 -18.57 10.27
CA GLU A 446 -26.74 -19.87 9.95
C GLU A 446 -28.24 -19.73 9.68
N LYS A 447 -28.97 -18.96 10.50
CA LYS A 447 -30.38 -18.64 10.27
C LYS A 447 -30.57 -17.92 8.94
N LYS A 448 -29.76 -16.90 8.65
CA LYS A 448 -29.77 -16.16 7.38
C LYS A 448 -29.61 -17.10 6.18
N ARG A 449 -28.61 -17.99 6.21
CA ARG A 449 -28.40 -19.00 5.15
C ARG A 449 -29.59 -19.94 4.97
N ARG A 450 -30.22 -20.38 6.07
CA ARG A 450 -31.41 -21.26 6.01
C ARG A 450 -32.59 -20.55 5.35
N MET A 451 -32.84 -19.28 5.68
CA MET A 451 -33.90 -18.49 5.05
C MET A 451 -33.67 -18.35 3.53
N GLN A 452 -32.42 -18.13 3.11
CA GLN A 452 -32.05 -18.01 1.68
C GLN A 452 -32.02 -19.35 0.92
N LYS A 453 -32.17 -20.50 1.59
CA LYS A 453 -32.22 -21.83 0.93
C LYS A 453 -33.65 -22.20 0.50
N ILE A 454 -34.66 -21.55 1.10
CA ILE A 454 -36.08 -21.89 0.98
C ILE A 454 -36.78 -21.02 -0.08
N SER A 455 -36.14 -19.93 -0.50
CA SER A 455 -36.51 -19.11 -1.66
C SER A 455 -35.77 -19.63 -2.88
#